data_AF-A0A2N5SZD4-F1
#
_entry.id   AF-A0A2N5SZD4-F1
#
_cell.length_a   1.000
_cell.length_b   1.000
_cell.length_c   1.000
_cell.angle_alpha   90.00
_cell.angle_beta   90.00
_cell.angle_gamma   90.00
#
_symmetry.space_group_name_H-M   'P 1'
#
loop_
_entity.id
_entity.type
_entity.pdbx_description
1 polymer ?
#
loop_
_entity_poly.entity_id
_entity_poly.type
_entity_poly.pdbx_seq_one_letter_code
_entity_poly.pdbx_strand_id
1 'polypeptide(L)'
;MLDQKDAVSIPTSLANQFPSNSINQISQVQLNAHEVIHKSVFILITGERMEEYVGMVSSLWIANGQFFAHVNRMERSIVHPFYGMRLFIKTHQTCAVCTTDIKATLNFQHDCNTARCQVTNTRNTRIERLGTTITTPEVKHQDNPNFILNSGSLHAPEDHRRLADLPIIDVLPHEWIDICKEGLANWGLTEAPAAACATPPDTPEETPAASPAATPQRINTPSV
;
A
#
# COMPACT_ATOMS: atom_id res chain seq x y z
N MET A 1 2.36 -5.70 22.83
CA MET A 1 2.91 -6.85 23.59
C MET A 1 3.31 -7.88 22.53
N LEU A 2 4.48 -8.51 22.63
CA LEU A 2 4.85 -9.57 21.68
C LEU A 2 3.96 -10.79 21.86
N ASP A 3 3.39 -11.28 20.77
CA ASP A 3 2.77 -12.59 20.76
C ASP A 3 3.87 -13.66 20.86
N GLN A 4 3.71 -14.58 21.82
CA GLN A 4 4.72 -15.60 22.13
C GLN A 4 5.05 -16.51 20.92
N LYS A 5 4.13 -16.59 19.96
CA LYS A 5 4.27 -17.32 18.69
C LYS A 5 5.24 -16.66 17.72
N ASP A 6 5.48 -15.36 17.89
CA ASP A 6 6.36 -14.55 17.04
C ASP A 6 7.75 -14.37 17.66
N ALA A 7 8.00 -14.95 18.84
CA ALA A 7 9.31 -14.96 19.46
C ALA A 7 10.31 -15.72 18.57
N VAL A 8 11.41 -15.06 18.20
CA VAL A 8 12.46 -15.62 17.36
C VAL A 8 13.83 -15.45 18.00
N SER A 9 14.82 -16.22 17.56
CA SER A 9 16.21 -16.04 17.98
C SER A 9 16.77 -14.71 17.47
N ILE A 10 17.68 -14.12 18.24
CA ILE A 10 18.38 -12.89 17.86
C ILE A 10 19.09 -13.09 16.50
N PRO A 11 18.85 -12.22 15.50
CA PRO A 11 19.56 -12.26 14.23
C PRO A 11 21.07 -12.14 14.42
N THR A 12 21.84 -12.96 13.70
CA THR A 12 23.32 -12.99 13.79
C THR A 12 23.93 -11.61 13.57
N SER A 13 23.37 -10.80 12.68
CA SER A 13 23.84 -9.43 12.42
C SER A 13 23.75 -8.52 13.65
N LEU A 14 22.70 -8.67 14.47
CA LEU A 14 22.55 -7.91 15.71
C LEU A 14 23.41 -8.50 16.84
N ALA A 15 23.46 -9.83 16.95
CA ALA A 15 24.28 -10.52 17.95
C ALA A 15 25.79 -10.21 17.79
N ASN A 16 26.25 -9.97 16.57
CA ASN A 16 27.64 -9.61 16.28
C ASN A 16 27.97 -8.15 16.62
N GLN A 17 26.97 -7.26 16.68
CA GLN A 17 27.16 -5.82 16.87
C GLN A 17 26.89 -5.37 18.31
N PHE A 18 25.95 -6.05 18.99
CA PHE A 18 25.48 -5.63 20.32
C PHE A 18 25.60 -6.79 21.33
N PRO A 19 25.89 -6.49 22.60
CA PRO A 19 25.81 -7.47 23.67
C PRO A 19 24.39 -8.03 23.81
N SER A 20 24.24 -9.35 23.96
CA SER A 20 22.93 -10.02 23.97
C SER A 20 21.96 -9.49 25.03
N ASN A 21 22.46 -9.00 26.18
CA ASN A 21 21.64 -8.44 27.26
C ASN A 21 21.00 -7.08 26.91
N SER A 22 21.44 -6.44 25.83
CA SER A 22 20.93 -5.15 25.34
C SER A 22 19.93 -5.30 24.21
N ILE A 23 19.70 -6.52 23.72
CA ILE A 23 18.87 -6.81 22.55
C ILE A 23 17.53 -7.38 23.03
N ASN A 24 16.43 -6.69 22.69
CA ASN A 24 15.08 -7.17 22.99
C ASN A 24 14.26 -7.16 21.71
N GLN A 25 13.49 -8.22 21.48
CA GLN A 25 12.51 -8.22 20.40
C GLN A 25 11.36 -7.26 20.76
N ILE A 26 10.66 -6.72 19.76
CA ILE A 26 9.43 -5.93 19.90
C ILE A 26 8.43 -6.31 18.81
N SER A 27 7.14 -5.99 18.99
CA SER A 27 6.08 -6.38 18.03
C SER A 27 5.85 -5.35 16.91
N GLN A 28 6.12 -4.07 17.20
CA GLN A 28 5.88 -2.97 16.26
C GLN A 28 6.78 -1.76 16.58
N VAL A 29 7.00 -0.90 15.58
CA VAL A 29 7.68 0.39 15.71
C VAL A 29 6.87 1.45 14.96
N GLN A 30 6.61 2.59 15.59
CA GLN A 30 6.07 3.77 14.92
C GLN A 30 7.21 4.51 14.23
N LEU A 31 7.20 4.61 12.90
CA LEU A 31 8.22 5.33 12.15
C LEU A 31 7.93 6.84 12.14
N ASN A 32 6.66 7.22 11.97
CA ASN A 32 6.17 8.60 11.98
C ASN A 32 4.67 8.63 12.29
N ALA A 33 4.00 9.78 12.23
CA ALA A 33 2.58 9.91 12.58
C ALA A 33 1.62 9.01 11.77
N HIS A 34 2.03 8.52 10.60
CA HIS A 34 1.17 7.78 9.68
C HIS A 34 1.63 6.33 9.46
N GLU A 35 2.88 6.01 9.78
CA GLU A 35 3.46 4.70 9.49
C GLU A 35 3.87 3.94 10.74
N VAL A 36 3.38 2.72 10.83
CA VAL A 36 3.77 1.69 11.80
C VAL A 36 4.30 0.50 11.03
N ILE A 37 5.44 -0.02 11.45
CA ILE A 37 5.97 -1.29 10.96
C ILE A 37 5.76 -2.38 12.00
N HIS A 38 5.43 -3.57 11.52
CA HIS A 38 5.32 -4.81 12.27
C HIS A 38 5.74 -5.97 11.35
N LYS A 39 5.75 -7.19 11.89
CA LYS A 39 6.01 -8.40 11.10
C LYS A 39 5.14 -8.45 9.84
N SER A 40 5.74 -8.86 8.73
CA SER A 40 5.13 -8.98 7.39
C SER A 40 4.78 -7.66 6.69
N VAL A 41 5.15 -6.50 7.24
CA VAL A 41 5.12 -5.23 6.50
C VAL A 41 6.28 -5.17 5.50
N PHE A 42 6.05 -4.56 4.35
CA PHE A 42 7.08 -4.32 3.34
C PHE A 42 7.58 -2.89 3.46
N ILE A 43 8.89 -2.71 3.32
CA ILE A 43 9.56 -1.42 3.52
C ILE A 43 10.58 -1.18 2.41
N LEU A 44 10.69 0.09 2.00
CA LEU A 44 11.76 0.60 1.17
C LEU A 44 12.89 1.09 2.07
N ILE A 45 14.11 0.59 1.82
CA ILE A 45 15.29 0.87 2.65
C ILE A 45 16.34 1.54 1.78
N THR A 46 17.01 2.55 2.33
CA THR A 46 18.21 3.15 1.74
C THR A 46 19.45 2.49 2.37
N GLY A 47 20.22 1.77 1.56
CA GLY A 47 21.46 1.13 1.98
C GLY A 47 22.62 2.11 2.18
N GLU A 48 23.73 1.60 2.71
CA GLU A 48 24.92 2.39 3.07
C GLU A 48 25.54 3.14 1.86
N ARG A 49 25.41 2.60 0.64
CA ARG A 49 25.92 3.24 -0.59
C ARG A 49 24.81 3.99 -1.34
N MET A 50 23.77 4.40 -0.62
CA MET A 50 22.58 5.09 -1.15
C MET A 50 21.80 4.26 -2.18
N GLU A 51 22.02 2.95 -2.21
CA GLU A 51 21.23 2.03 -3.01
C GLU A 51 19.91 1.70 -2.30
N GLU A 52 18.80 1.76 -3.03
CA GLU A 52 17.51 1.41 -2.47
C GLU A 52 17.16 -0.05 -2.74
N TYR A 53 16.56 -0.71 -1.76
CA TYR A 53 16.02 -2.06 -1.92
C TYR A 53 14.76 -2.27 -1.07
N VAL A 54 13.98 -3.28 -1.46
CA VAL A 54 12.75 -3.64 -0.76
C VAL A 54 13.03 -4.77 0.22
N GLY A 55 12.51 -4.64 1.44
CA GLY A 55 12.56 -5.67 2.47
C GLY A 55 11.18 -6.02 3.01
N MET A 56 10.95 -7.29 3.30
CA MET A 56 9.81 -7.75 4.10
C MET A 56 10.26 -7.92 5.54
N VAL A 57 9.59 -7.26 6.49
CA VAL A 57 9.93 -7.32 7.91
C VAL A 57 9.62 -8.72 8.46
N SER A 58 10.63 -9.38 9.01
CA SER A 58 10.52 -10.70 9.63
C SER A 58 10.42 -10.60 11.15
N SER A 59 11.16 -9.68 11.76
CA SER A 59 11.08 -9.36 13.19
C SER A 59 11.61 -7.95 13.47
N LEU A 60 11.25 -7.40 14.63
CA LEU A 60 11.69 -6.07 15.07
C LEU A 60 12.41 -6.17 16.41
N TRP A 61 13.41 -5.30 16.59
CA TRP A 61 14.32 -5.35 17.72
C TRP A 61 14.65 -3.96 18.24
N ILE A 62 14.90 -3.85 19.53
CA ILE A 62 15.58 -2.71 20.14
C ILE A 62 16.94 -3.18 20.65
N ALA A 63 18.01 -2.50 20.26
CA ALA A 63 19.37 -2.76 20.73
C ALA A 63 20.05 -1.44 21.07
N ASN A 64 20.54 -1.32 22.31
CA ASN A 64 21.20 -0.13 22.83
C ASN A 64 20.43 1.19 22.58
N GLY A 65 19.09 1.16 22.71
CA GLY A 65 18.22 2.32 22.50
C GLY A 65 17.88 2.65 21.03
N GLN A 66 18.44 1.91 20.07
CA GLN A 66 18.11 2.04 18.65
C GLN A 66 17.16 0.93 18.20
N PHE A 67 16.32 1.23 17.21
CA PHE A 67 15.35 0.30 16.66
C PHE A 67 15.85 -0.31 15.35
N PHE A 68 15.65 -1.61 15.20
CA PHE A 68 16.07 -2.38 14.04
C PHE A 68 14.94 -3.24 13.50
N ALA A 69 14.87 -3.35 12.18
CA ALA A 69 14.08 -4.35 11.50
C ALA A 69 14.99 -5.43 10.93
N HIS A 70 14.70 -6.71 11.23
CA HIS A 70 15.30 -7.83 10.52
C HIS A 70 14.40 -8.17 9.34
N VAL A 71 14.95 -8.13 8.13
CA VAL A 71 14.19 -8.19 6.88
C VAL A 71 14.67 -9.30 5.98
N ASN A 72 13.76 -9.87 5.20
CA ASN A 72 14.09 -10.61 3.98
C ASN A 72 14.16 -9.64 2.80
N ARG A 73 15.26 -9.64 2.05
CA ARG A 73 15.37 -8.84 0.83
C ARG A 73 14.44 -9.36 -0.25
N MET A 74 13.84 -8.44 -0.99
CA MET A 74 12.93 -8.72 -2.10
C MET A 74 13.62 -8.34 -3.41
N GLU A 75 13.50 -9.20 -4.42
CA GLU A 75 14.02 -8.95 -5.76
C GLU A 75 12.90 -8.58 -6.73
N ARG A 76 13.10 -7.49 -7.49
CA ARG A 76 12.18 -7.08 -8.54
C ARG A 76 12.21 -8.09 -9.68
N SER A 77 11.04 -8.52 -10.14
CA SER A 77 10.87 -9.51 -11.20
C SER A 77 10.08 -8.94 -12.39
N ILE A 78 9.42 -9.80 -13.14
CA ILE A 78 8.63 -9.45 -14.34
C ILE A 78 7.37 -8.64 -14.01
N VAL A 79 6.74 -8.07 -15.05
CA VAL A 79 5.34 -7.67 -14.97
C VAL A 79 4.50 -8.94 -15.07
N HIS A 80 3.70 -9.22 -14.04
CA HIS A 80 2.94 -10.45 -13.94
C HIS A 80 1.84 -10.49 -15.02
N PRO A 81 1.82 -11.48 -15.94
CA PRO A 81 0.92 -11.48 -17.09
C PRO A 81 -0.58 -11.42 -16.74
N PHE A 82 -0.98 -12.04 -15.63
CA PHE A 82 -2.38 -12.02 -15.17
C PHE A 82 -2.79 -10.70 -14.53
N TYR A 83 -1.89 -10.03 -13.80
CA TYR A 83 -2.23 -8.83 -13.02
C TYR A 83 -1.88 -7.53 -13.76
N GLY A 84 -0.97 -7.58 -14.75
CA GLY A 84 -0.39 -6.38 -15.35
C GLY A 84 0.45 -5.55 -14.36
N MET A 85 0.84 -6.13 -13.23
CA MET A 85 1.53 -5.44 -12.13
C MET A 85 2.91 -6.04 -11.85
N ARG A 86 3.79 -5.26 -11.23
CA ARG A 86 5.17 -5.68 -10.96
C ARG A 86 5.24 -6.74 -9.87
N LEU A 87 5.83 -7.89 -10.20
CA LEU A 87 6.12 -8.97 -9.27
C LEU A 87 7.45 -8.71 -8.54
N PHE A 88 7.50 -9.08 -7.25
CA PHE A 88 8.71 -9.19 -6.45
C PHE A 88 8.79 -10.57 -5.80
N ILE A 89 10.02 -11.06 -5.61
CA ILE A 89 10.31 -12.39 -5.05
C ILE A 89 11.02 -12.21 -3.71
N LYS A 90 10.47 -12.80 -2.65
CA LYS A 90 11.10 -12.87 -1.33
C LYS A 90 12.30 -13.82 -1.38
N THR A 91 13.48 -13.28 -1.15
CA THR A 91 14.72 -14.08 -1.14
C THR A 91 15.03 -14.65 0.25
N HIS A 92 16.00 -15.55 0.30
CA HIS A 92 16.58 -16.03 1.55
C HIS A 92 17.62 -15.08 2.15
N GLN A 93 17.99 -14.00 1.44
CA GLN A 93 18.93 -13.02 1.95
C GLN A 93 18.24 -12.19 3.04
N THR A 94 18.86 -12.13 4.21
CA THR A 94 18.35 -11.35 5.34
C THR A 94 19.40 -10.39 5.88
N CYS A 95 18.94 -9.27 6.43
CA CYS A 95 19.79 -8.31 7.11
C CYS A 95 19.02 -7.58 8.21
N ALA A 96 19.74 -7.05 9.19
CA ALA A 96 19.18 -6.06 10.11
C ALA A 96 19.40 -4.66 9.53
N VAL A 97 18.37 -3.82 9.60
CA VAL A 97 18.40 -2.44 9.13
C VAL A 97 17.98 -1.52 10.27
N CYS A 98 18.64 -0.38 10.43
CA CYS A 98 18.19 0.62 11.40
C CYS A 98 16.89 1.24 10.88
N THR A 99 15.92 1.51 11.76
CA THR A 99 14.65 2.10 11.32
C THR A 99 14.80 3.51 10.75
N THR A 100 15.92 4.18 11.02
CA THR A 100 16.26 5.48 10.42
C THR A 100 16.55 5.40 8.93
N ASP A 101 16.89 4.20 8.42
CA ASP A 101 17.23 3.97 7.03
C ASP A 101 15.99 3.55 6.20
N ILE A 102 14.84 3.44 6.87
CA ILE A 102 13.56 3.11 6.23
C ILE A 102 12.96 4.39 5.66
N LYS A 103 12.75 4.39 4.35
CA LYS A 103 12.21 5.53 3.60
C LYS A 103 10.69 5.56 3.59
N ALA A 104 10.07 4.40 3.39
CA ALA A 104 8.62 4.27 3.29
C ALA A 104 8.18 2.83 3.54
N THR A 105 6.93 2.66 3.96
CA THR A 105 6.23 1.38 3.84
C THR A 105 5.72 1.16 2.41
N LEU A 106 5.58 -0.09 1.99
CA LEU A 106 5.11 -0.45 0.66
C LEU A 106 3.93 -1.41 0.75
N ASN A 107 2.99 -1.26 -0.17
CA ASN A 107 1.80 -2.08 -0.28
C ASN A 107 2.03 -3.22 -1.28
N PHE A 108 2.25 -4.42 -0.74
CA PHE A 108 2.33 -5.65 -1.50
C PHE A 108 1.19 -6.59 -1.14
N GLN A 109 0.74 -7.34 -2.15
CA GLN A 109 -0.21 -8.43 -1.99
C GLN A 109 0.44 -9.73 -2.42
N HIS A 110 0.07 -10.83 -1.78
CA HIS A 110 0.55 -12.15 -2.18
C HIS A 110 0.04 -12.54 -3.58
N ASP A 111 0.89 -13.14 -4.42
CA ASP A 111 0.49 -13.70 -5.72
C ASP A 111 -0.35 -14.96 -5.54
N CYS A 112 -1.63 -14.74 -5.23
CA CYS A 112 -2.58 -15.81 -4.96
C CYS A 112 -2.96 -16.60 -6.21
N ASN A 113 -2.90 -15.97 -7.38
CA ASN A 113 -3.23 -16.61 -8.64
C ASN A 113 -2.21 -17.70 -8.98
N THR A 114 -0.91 -17.39 -8.98
CA THR A 114 0.14 -18.38 -9.27
C THR A 114 0.22 -19.44 -8.17
N ALA A 115 0.08 -19.02 -6.91
CA ALA A 115 0.13 -19.93 -5.77
C ALA A 115 -1.13 -20.80 -5.62
N ARG A 116 -2.19 -20.54 -6.39
CA ARG A 116 -3.49 -21.23 -6.32
C ARG A 116 -4.04 -21.27 -4.88
N CYS A 117 -4.00 -20.12 -4.21
CA CYS A 117 -4.53 -19.98 -2.86
C CYS A 117 -6.02 -20.34 -2.83
N GLN A 118 -6.46 -21.00 -1.76
CA GLN A 118 -7.83 -21.47 -1.63
C GLN A 118 -8.67 -20.46 -0.88
N VAL A 119 -9.92 -20.26 -1.31
CA VAL A 119 -10.91 -19.52 -0.52
C VAL A 119 -11.63 -20.52 0.37
N THR A 120 -11.53 -20.34 1.69
CA THR A 120 -12.19 -21.19 2.68
C THR A 120 -13.10 -20.36 3.57
N ASN A 121 -14.27 -20.88 3.93
CA ASN A 121 -15.18 -20.21 4.86
C ASN A 121 -14.72 -20.42 6.31
N THR A 122 -13.60 -19.81 6.70
CA THR A 122 -12.93 -20.05 7.99
C THR A 122 -12.94 -18.85 8.92
N ARG A 123 -13.24 -17.64 8.41
CA ARG A 123 -13.19 -16.44 9.22
C ARG A 123 -14.46 -16.28 10.03
N ASN A 124 -14.36 -16.44 11.34
CA ASN A 124 -15.46 -16.23 12.26
C ASN A 124 -15.94 -14.77 12.19
N THR A 125 -17.23 -14.58 11.91
CA THR A 125 -17.84 -13.25 11.93
C THR A 125 -18.18 -12.89 13.37
N ARG A 126 -18.00 -11.63 13.74
CA ARG A 126 -18.51 -11.10 15.02
C ARG A 126 -19.71 -10.21 14.74
N ILE A 127 -20.80 -10.44 15.44
CA ILE A 127 -21.95 -9.52 15.52
C ILE A 127 -22.02 -9.09 16.98
N GLU A 128 -22.04 -7.77 17.22
CA GLU A 128 -22.08 -7.20 18.59
C GLU A 128 -20.98 -7.72 19.54
N ARG A 129 -19.77 -7.93 19.01
CA ARG A 129 -18.59 -8.49 19.73
C ARG A 129 -18.71 -9.97 20.12
N LEU A 130 -19.81 -10.64 19.82
CA LEU A 130 -19.99 -12.07 20.00
C LEU A 130 -19.59 -12.80 18.72
N GLY A 131 -18.79 -13.87 18.87
CA GLY A 131 -18.46 -14.75 17.75
C GLY A 131 -19.72 -15.49 17.29
N THR A 132 -20.02 -15.45 16.00
CA THR A 132 -21.15 -16.17 15.42
C THR A 132 -20.67 -17.47 14.77
N THR A 133 -21.61 -18.38 14.51
CA THR A 133 -21.38 -19.58 13.69
C THR A 133 -21.30 -19.26 12.20
N ILE A 134 -21.53 -17.99 11.80
CA ILE A 134 -21.48 -17.55 10.42
C ILE A 134 -20.02 -17.26 10.07
N THR A 135 -19.44 -18.12 9.26
CA THR A 135 -18.09 -17.95 8.71
C THR A 135 -18.15 -17.17 7.40
N THR A 136 -17.18 -16.27 7.19
CA THR A 136 -16.99 -15.58 5.92
C THR A 136 -15.88 -16.22 5.10
N PRO A 137 -15.93 -16.11 3.76
CA PRO A 137 -14.86 -16.55 2.89
C PRO A 137 -13.57 -15.78 3.20
N GLU A 138 -12.46 -16.52 3.35
CA GLU A 138 -11.12 -15.99 3.58
C GLU A 138 -10.14 -16.72 2.67
N VAL A 139 -9.15 -15.99 2.15
CA VAL A 139 -8.09 -16.60 1.35
C VAL A 139 -7.09 -17.25 2.29
N LYS A 140 -6.97 -18.58 2.21
CA LYS A 140 -5.87 -19.33 2.82
C LYS A 140 -4.67 -19.26 1.89
N HIS A 141 -3.71 -18.42 2.24
CA HIS A 141 -2.47 -18.26 1.49
C HIS A 141 -1.60 -19.51 1.59
N GLN A 142 -1.08 -19.96 0.45
CA GLN A 142 0.00 -20.94 0.40
C GLN A 142 1.33 -20.25 0.69
N ASP A 143 2.33 -21.00 1.15
CA ASP A 143 3.67 -20.45 1.31
C ASP A 143 4.31 -20.30 -0.08
N ASN A 144 4.25 -19.08 -0.62
CA ASN A 144 4.88 -18.71 -1.89
C ASN A 144 5.65 -17.39 -1.70
N PRO A 145 6.88 -17.28 -2.24
CA PRO A 145 7.70 -16.08 -2.10
C PRO A 145 7.28 -14.93 -3.03
N ASN A 146 6.22 -15.07 -3.83
CA ASN A 146 5.84 -14.11 -4.86
C ASN A 146 4.82 -13.09 -4.35
N PHE A 147 5.13 -11.81 -4.56
CA PHE A 147 4.29 -10.70 -4.12
C PHE A 147 4.14 -9.65 -5.23
N ILE A 148 2.94 -9.10 -5.37
CA ILE A 148 2.58 -8.08 -6.35
C ILE A 148 2.60 -6.72 -5.66
N LEU A 149 3.38 -5.78 -6.20
CA LEU A 149 3.39 -4.39 -5.73
C LEU A 149 2.13 -3.66 -6.21
N ASN A 150 1.44 -2.97 -5.30
CA ASN A 150 0.34 -2.08 -5.67
C ASN A 150 0.89 -0.78 -6.29
N SER A 151 0.99 -0.74 -7.62
CA SER A 151 1.49 0.43 -8.35
C SER A 151 0.61 1.68 -8.20
N GLY A 152 -0.66 1.51 -7.85
CA GLY A 152 -1.64 2.58 -7.65
C GLY A 152 -1.84 3.00 -6.20
N SER A 153 -0.90 2.66 -5.30
CA SER A 153 -0.98 3.06 -3.89
C SER A 153 -1.06 4.59 -3.75
N LEU A 154 -1.97 5.07 -2.90
CA LEU A 154 -2.06 6.48 -2.49
C LEU A 154 -1.04 6.84 -1.40
N HIS A 155 -0.47 5.82 -0.76
CA HIS A 155 0.64 5.96 0.18
C HIS A 155 1.97 5.77 -0.55
N ALA A 156 2.95 6.63 -0.26
CA ALA A 156 4.25 6.71 -0.96
C ALA A 156 4.12 6.53 -2.50
N PRO A 157 3.26 7.32 -3.17
CA PRO A 157 2.85 7.03 -4.55
C PRO A 157 4.01 7.10 -5.56
N GLU A 158 4.98 7.99 -5.35
CA GLU A 158 6.17 8.13 -6.20
C GLU A 158 7.05 6.88 -6.13
N ASP A 159 7.28 6.36 -4.91
CA ASP A 159 8.08 5.16 -4.70
C ASP A 159 7.39 3.91 -5.28
N HIS A 160 6.06 3.78 -5.11
CA HIS A 160 5.31 2.68 -5.72
C HIS A 160 5.37 2.71 -7.25
N ARG A 161 5.14 3.86 -7.89
CA ARG A 161 5.20 3.98 -9.35
C ARG A 161 6.60 3.68 -9.88
N ARG A 162 7.63 4.23 -9.25
CA ARG A 162 9.04 4.03 -9.66
C ARG A 162 9.48 2.58 -9.48
N LEU A 163 9.14 1.94 -8.37
CA LEU A 163 9.48 0.53 -8.14
C LEU A 163 8.68 -0.41 -9.05
N ALA A 164 7.42 -0.06 -9.35
CA ALA A 164 6.60 -0.82 -10.27
C ALA A 164 7.17 -0.77 -11.69
N ASP A 165 7.68 0.39 -12.12
CA ASP A 165 8.37 0.57 -13.40
C ASP A 165 7.56 -0.07 -14.54
N LEU A 166 6.25 0.23 -14.55
CA LEU A 166 5.34 -0.35 -15.52
C LEU A 166 5.50 0.38 -16.85
N PRO A 167 5.51 -0.35 -17.98
CA PRO A 167 5.56 0.29 -19.28
C PRO A 167 4.29 1.14 -19.46
N ILE A 168 4.48 2.43 -19.70
CA ILE A 168 3.41 3.33 -20.11
C ILE A 168 3.40 3.30 -21.62
N ILE A 169 2.33 2.75 -22.19
CA ILE A 169 2.11 2.74 -23.63
C ILE A 169 1.42 4.06 -23.96
N ASP A 170 2.03 4.86 -24.83
CA ASP A 170 1.41 6.08 -25.33
C ASP A 170 0.17 5.71 -26.15
N VAL A 171 -0.98 6.24 -25.74
CA VAL A 171 -2.23 6.10 -26.49
C VAL A 171 -2.34 7.26 -27.45
N LEU A 172 -2.33 6.97 -28.75
CA LEU A 172 -2.42 7.95 -29.82
C LEU A 172 -3.82 8.58 -29.86
N PRO A 173 -3.98 9.82 -30.35
CA PRO A 173 -5.28 10.49 -30.37
C PRO A 173 -6.40 9.71 -31.07
N HIS A 174 -6.09 8.93 -32.11
CA HIS A 174 -7.09 8.10 -32.79
C HIS A 174 -7.47 6.87 -31.96
N GLU A 175 -6.53 6.27 -31.25
CA GLU A 175 -6.79 5.14 -30.34
C GLU A 175 -7.69 5.57 -29.19
N TRP A 176 -7.55 6.81 -28.68
CA TRP A 176 -8.50 7.38 -27.71
C TRP A 176 -9.93 7.43 -28.24
N ILE A 177 -10.11 7.85 -29.50
CA ILE A 177 -11.43 7.90 -30.13
C ILE A 177 -12.01 6.49 -30.25
N ASP A 178 -11.20 5.53 -30.67
CA ASP A 178 -11.63 4.15 -30.86
C ASP A 178 -12.00 3.50 -29.50
N ILE A 179 -11.19 3.69 -28.46
CA ILE A 179 -11.47 3.23 -27.09
C ILE A 179 -12.76 3.85 -26.56
N CYS A 180 -12.98 5.16 -26.77
CA CYS A 180 -14.21 5.83 -26.35
C CYS A 180 -15.44 5.26 -27.06
N LYS A 181 -15.35 5.02 -28.38
CA LYS A 181 -16.43 4.40 -29.16
C LYS A 181 -16.71 2.97 -28.71
N GLU A 182 -15.67 2.17 -28.49
CA GLU A 182 -15.78 0.79 -28.01
C GLU A 182 -16.44 0.75 -26.62
N GLY A 183 -15.97 1.60 -25.69
CA GLY A 183 -16.57 1.74 -24.38
C GLY A 183 -18.05 2.11 -24.49
N LEU A 184 -18.39 3.13 -25.28
CA LEU A 184 -19.76 3.60 -25.47
C LEU A 184 -20.68 2.47 -26.01
N ALA A 185 -20.20 1.72 -26.99
CA ALA A 185 -20.91 0.56 -27.53
C ALA A 185 -21.09 -0.56 -26.48
N ASN A 186 -20.06 -0.86 -25.69
CA ASN A 186 -20.13 -1.84 -24.59
C ASN A 186 -21.11 -1.42 -23.48
N TRP A 187 -21.26 -0.11 -23.26
CA TRP A 187 -22.29 0.46 -22.37
C TRP A 187 -23.69 0.50 -22.99
N GLY A 188 -23.86 0.06 -24.24
CA GLY A 188 -25.15 0.00 -24.92
C GLY A 188 -25.63 1.34 -25.49
N LEU A 189 -24.75 2.32 -25.60
CA LEU A 189 -25.02 3.61 -26.23
C LEU A 189 -24.44 3.57 -27.66
N THR A 190 -25.26 3.27 -28.66
CA THR A 190 -24.76 3.21 -30.05
C THR A 190 -24.60 4.59 -30.68
N GLU A 191 -25.35 5.59 -30.22
CA GLU A 191 -25.18 7.01 -30.60
C GLU A 191 -25.64 7.88 -29.43
N ALA A 192 -24.70 8.54 -28.72
CA ALA A 192 -25.09 9.74 -28.02
C ALA A 192 -25.39 10.79 -29.10
N PRO A 193 -26.59 11.41 -29.13
CA PRO A 193 -26.79 12.55 -30.03
C PRO A 193 -25.69 13.53 -29.70
N ALA A 194 -24.94 13.97 -30.72
CA ALA A 194 -23.91 14.99 -30.55
C ALA A 194 -24.54 16.09 -29.70
N ALA A 195 -24.02 16.29 -28.49
CA ALA A 195 -24.44 17.42 -27.68
C ALA A 195 -24.27 18.61 -28.61
N ALA A 196 -25.38 19.24 -29.01
CA ALA A 196 -25.32 20.40 -29.86
C ALA A 196 -24.32 21.33 -29.17
N CYS A 197 -23.22 21.65 -29.85
CA CYS A 197 -22.37 22.75 -29.42
C CYS A 197 -23.30 23.97 -29.40
N ALA A 198 -23.92 24.22 -28.26
CA ALA A 198 -24.50 25.51 -27.98
C ALA A 198 -23.29 26.44 -28.04
N THR A 199 -23.23 27.24 -29.11
CA THR A 199 -22.37 28.40 -29.15
C THR A 199 -22.59 29.14 -27.83
N PRO A 200 -21.55 29.35 -27.02
CA PRO A 200 -21.68 30.20 -25.85
C PRO A 200 -22.26 31.54 -26.35
N PRO A 201 -23.28 32.11 -25.68
CA PRO A 201 -23.74 33.44 -26.04
C PRO A 201 -22.54 34.39 -26.04
N ASP A 202 -22.39 35.21 -27.10
CA ASP A 202 -21.26 36.12 -27.34
C ASP A 202 -21.08 37.23 -26.29
N THR A 203 -21.82 37.19 -25.18
CA THR A 203 -21.66 38.13 -24.09
C THR A 203 -22.18 37.50 -22.80
N PRO A 204 -21.37 37.36 -21.73
CA PRO A 204 -21.90 37.09 -20.41
C PRO A 204 -22.76 38.29 -20.01
N GLU A 205 -24.03 38.05 -19.71
CA GLU A 205 -24.89 39.06 -19.09
C GLU A 205 -24.25 39.41 -17.73
N GLU A 206 -23.90 40.69 -17.52
CA GLU A 206 -23.29 41.13 -16.27
C GLU A 206 -24.20 40.76 -15.10
N THR A 207 -23.67 39.92 -14.20
CA THR A 207 -24.35 39.61 -12.95
C THR A 207 -24.43 40.90 -12.11
N PRO A 208 -25.62 41.31 -11.63
CA PRO A 208 -25.72 42.48 -10.77
C PRO A 208 -24.85 42.28 -9.52
N ALA A 209 -24.16 43.34 -9.09
CA ALA A 209 -23.31 43.31 -7.91
C ALA A 209 -24.07 42.76 -6.69
N ALA A 210 -23.59 41.65 -6.15
CA ALA A 210 -24.15 41.06 -4.94
C ALA A 210 -24.03 42.06 -3.77
N SER A 211 -25.15 42.35 -3.11
CA SER A 211 -25.12 43.05 -1.82
C SER A 211 -24.30 42.24 -0.81
N PRO A 212 -23.50 42.90 0.05
CA PRO A 212 -22.65 42.21 1.00
C PRO A 212 -23.51 41.37 1.96
N ALA A 213 -23.19 40.09 2.07
CA ALA A 213 -23.82 39.17 3.01
C ALA A 213 -23.48 39.58 4.45
N ALA A 214 -24.51 39.76 5.28
CA ALA A 214 -24.32 39.96 6.71
C ALA A 214 -23.86 38.65 7.38
N THR A 215 -22.70 38.69 8.02
CA THR A 215 -22.14 37.57 8.80
C THR A 215 -23.04 37.25 10.00
N PRO A 216 -23.56 36.01 10.14
CA PRO A 216 -24.32 35.64 11.33
C PRO A 216 -23.40 35.54 12.55
N GLN A 217 -23.78 36.18 13.65
CA GLN A 217 -23.03 36.13 14.91
C GLN A 217 -23.11 34.75 15.56
N ARG A 218 -21.97 34.28 16.07
CA ARG A 218 -21.82 33.03 16.81
C ARG A 218 -22.46 33.18 18.20
N ILE A 219 -23.47 32.37 18.48
CA ILE A 219 -24.03 32.24 19.83
C ILE A 219 -23.13 31.29 20.61
N ASN A 220 -22.52 31.79 21.69
CA ASN A 220 -21.79 30.95 22.64
C ASN A 220 -22.79 30.23 23.55
N THR A 221 -22.77 28.91 23.54
CA THR A 221 -23.43 28.10 24.57
C THR A 221 -22.62 28.14 25.88
N PRO A 222 -23.26 28.32 27.05
CA PRO A 222 -22.57 28.34 28.33
C PRO A 222 -22.11 26.93 28.72
N SER A 223 -20.90 26.86 29.27
CA SER A 223 -20.34 25.64 29.84
C SER A 223 -21.14 25.19 31.07
N VAL A 224 -21.44 23.90 31.14
CA VAL A 224 -21.78 23.19 32.38
C VAL A 224 -20.68 22.17 32.64
#